data_AF-A0A1E1IUY4-F1
#
_entry.id   AF-A0A1E1IUY4-F1
#
_cell.length_a   1.000
_cell.length_b   1.000
_cell.length_c   1.000
_cell.angle_alpha   90.00
_cell.angle_beta   90.00
_cell.angle_gamma   90.00
#
_symmetry.space_group_name_H-M   'P 1'
#
loop_
_entity.id
_entity.type
_entity.pdbx_description
1 polymer ?
#
loop_
_entity_poly.entity_id
_entity_poly.type
_entity_poly.pdbx_seq_one_letter_code
_entity_poly.pdbx_strand_id
1 'polypeptide(L)'
;MHQQPVLNFCFTDSGTGVFLQTHGTAVAEVLYDFKYWCFSEPTAELRYDAEDNTLGGLRRARPAYTLADVANLHEYVCTRGGVIYIHTQWYAVALNIDEALFMPVSR
;
A
#
# COMPACT_ATOMS: atom_id res chain seq x y z
N MET A 1 -1.64 -27.42 4.90
CA MET A 1 -2.52 -26.76 5.90
C MET A 1 -3.17 -25.58 5.19
N HIS A 2 -4.50 -25.49 5.16
CA HIS A 2 -5.17 -24.31 4.59
C HIS A 2 -5.23 -23.22 5.67
N GLN A 3 -4.52 -22.10 5.48
CA GLN A 3 -4.70 -20.92 6.33
C GLN A 3 -6.08 -20.32 6.08
N GLN A 4 -6.78 -19.96 7.16
CA GLN A 4 -8.03 -19.23 7.05
C GLN A 4 -7.75 -17.76 6.72
N PRO A 5 -8.56 -17.13 5.86
CA PRO A 5 -8.39 -15.72 5.55
C PRO A 5 -8.58 -14.86 6.80
N VAL A 6 -7.79 -13.80 6.91
CA VAL A 6 -7.89 -12.80 7.99
C VAL A 6 -8.56 -11.55 7.43
N LEU A 7 -9.67 -11.15 8.06
CA LEU A 7 -10.38 -9.91 7.79
C LEU A 7 -10.00 -8.87 8.85
N ASN A 8 -9.57 -7.68 8.42
CA ASN A 8 -9.29 -6.57 9.32
C ASN A 8 -10.21 -5.38 9.01
N PHE A 9 -10.45 -4.54 10.01
CA PHE A 9 -11.09 -3.23 9.87
C PHE A 9 -10.12 -2.18 10.39
N CYS A 10 -9.79 -1.20 9.54
CA CYS A 10 -8.74 -0.23 9.83
C CYS A 10 -9.27 1.19 9.72
N PHE A 11 -9.35 1.89 10.85
CA PHE A 11 -9.57 3.34 10.93
C PHE A 11 -8.21 4.02 11.09
N THR A 12 -7.93 5.00 10.25
CA THR A 12 -6.59 5.56 10.15
C THR A 12 -6.61 7.05 9.86
N ASP A 13 -5.67 7.78 10.45
CA ASP A 13 -5.49 9.21 10.23
C ASP A 13 -4.68 9.51 8.96
N SER A 14 -4.77 10.76 8.49
CA SER A 14 -3.95 11.27 7.39
C SER A 14 -2.45 11.05 7.62
N GLY A 15 -1.74 10.68 6.56
CA GLY A 15 -0.28 10.51 6.57
C GLY A 15 0.20 9.15 7.08
N THR A 16 -0.70 8.36 7.67
CA THR A 16 -0.43 6.98 8.11
C THR A 16 -0.60 5.99 6.97
N GLY A 17 -0.31 4.71 7.21
CA GLY A 17 -0.48 3.71 6.19
C GLY A 17 0.26 2.40 6.48
N VAL A 18 0.50 1.66 5.40
CA VAL A 18 1.29 0.43 5.43
C VAL A 18 2.66 0.76 4.89
N PHE A 19 3.70 0.49 5.68
CA PHE A 19 5.09 0.58 5.26
C PHE A 19 5.40 -0.42 4.14
N LEU A 20 6.55 -0.28 3.50
CA LEU A 20 6.98 -1.21 2.48
C LEU A 20 7.00 -2.64 3.03
N GLN A 21 6.17 -3.50 2.46
CA GLN A 21 6.14 -4.91 2.80
C GLN A 21 5.64 -5.73 1.61
N THR A 22 5.91 -7.03 1.66
CA THR A 22 5.25 -8.00 0.80
C THR A 22 4.09 -8.65 1.54
N HIS A 23 3.14 -9.17 0.78
CA HIS A 23 1.98 -9.89 1.31
C HIS A 23 1.84 -11.26 0.65
N GLY A 24 1.11 -12.16 1.31
CA GLY A 24 0.34 -13.18 0.59
C GLY A 24 -0.74 -12.53 -0.27
N THR A 25 -1.56 -13.33 -0.95
CA THR A 25 -2.65 -12.75 -1.75
C THR A 25 -3.62 -11.99 -0.84
N ALA A 26 -3.91 -10.73 -1.17
CA ALA A 26 -4.82 -9.90 -0.41
C ALA A 26 -5.78 -9.11 -1.30
N VAL A 27 -6.93 -8.75 -0.75
CA VAL A 27 -7.88 -7.79 -1.32
C VAL A 27 -8.09 -6.70 -0.29
N ALA A 28 -8.13 -5.43 -0.70
CA ALA A 28 -8.43 -4.32 0.18
C ALA A 28 -9.52 -3.43 -0.42
N GLU A 29 -10.61 -3.25 0.29
CA GLU A 29 -11.69 -2.31 -0.07
C GLU A 29 -11.54 -1.02 0.73
N VAL A 30 -11.68 0.12 0.05
CA VAL A 30 -11.77 1.44 0.70
C VAL A 30 -13.24 1.75 0.98
N LEU A 31 -13.60 1.83 2.26
CA LEU A 31 -14.98 2.08 2.70
C LEU A 31 -15.27 3.58 2.89
N TYR A 32 -14.22 4.37 3.16
CA TYR A 32 -14.32 5.82 3.34
C TYR A 32 -13.09 6.54 2.80
N ASP A 33 -13.35 7.67 2.12
CA ASP A 33 -12.39 8.61 1.54
C ASP A 33 -11.38 8.05 0.52
N PHE A 34 -10.09 8.31 0.69
CA PHE A 34 -9.05 7.98 -0.30
C PHE A 34 -7.84 7.25 0.31
N LYS A 35 -7.38 6.24 -0.42
CA LYS A 35 -6.14 5.53 -0.09
C LYS A 35 -5.24 5.43 -1.31
N TYR A 36 -4.05 5.98 -1.21
CA TYR A 36 -3.02 5.84 -2.22
C TYR A 36 -2.29 4.51 -2.04
N TRP A 37 -1.99 3.85 -3.16
CA TRP A 37 -1.21 2.62 -3.21
C TRP A 37 -0.09 2.75 -4.23
N CYS A 38 1.07 2.21 -3.87
CA CYS A 38 2.23 2.04 -4.72
C CYS A 38 2.65 0.57 -4.68
N PHE A 39 2.81 -0.03 -5.85
CA PHE A 39 3.29 -1.40 -5.97
C PHE A 39 4.50 -1.50 -6.88
N SER A 40 5.31 -2.53 -6.65
CA SER A 40 6.30 -2.99 -7.62
C SER A 40 6.40 -4.51 -7.62
N GLU A 41 6.94 -5.03 -8.72
CA GLU A 41 7.21 -6.45 -8.87
C GLU A 41 8.26 -6.95 -7.87
N PRO A 42 8.24 -8.25 -7.51
CA PRO A 42 9.21 -8.85 -6.58
C PRO A 42 10.68 -8.70 -7.02
N THR A 43 10.92 -8.51 -8.31
CA THR A 43 12.25 -8.33 -8.91
C THR A 43 12.76 -6.89 -8.84
N ALA A 44 11.92 -5.94 -8.44
CA ALA A 44 12.19 -4.51 -8.42
C ALA A 44 11.72 -3.91 -7.11
N GLU A 45 12.45 -4.16 -6.02
CA GLU A 45 12.11 -3.64 -4.69
C GLU A 45 12.07 -2.11 -4.68
N LEU A 46 11.01 -1.55 -4.07
CA LEU A 46 10.89 -0.12 -3.85
C LEU A 46 11.96 0.33 -2.87
N ARG A 47 12.71 1.37 -3.22
CA ARG A 47 13.50 2.06 -2.21
C ARG A 47 12.54 2.80 -1.29
N TYR A 48 12.49 2.44 -0.03
CA TYR A 48 11.58 3.03 0.95
C TYR A 48 12.30 3.21 2.28
N ASP A 49 12.06 4.35 2.93
CA ASP A 49 12.70 4.71 4.19
C ASP A 49 11.67 4.89 5.30
N ALA A 50 11.57 3.89 6.19
CA ALA A 50 10.45 3.71 7.12
C ALA A 50 10.47 4.57 8.40
N GLU A 51 11.03 5.78 8.37
CA GLU A 51 11.02 6.64 9.56
C GLU A 51 9.70 7.43 9.71
N ASP A 52 9.22 7.51 10.96
CA ASP A 52 8.01 8.19 11.45
C ASP A 52 6.66 7.65 10.95
N ASN A 53 6.32 7.88 9.68
CA ASN A 53 5.05 7.45 9.08
C ASN A 53 5.17 7.24 7.57
N THR A 54 4.12 6.72 6.94
CA THR A 54 4.16 6.37 5.52
C THR A 54 4.39 7.58 4.62
N LEU A 55 3.80 8.72 4.96
CA LEU A 55 3.99 9.96 4.21
C LEU A 55 5.44 10.46 4.28
N GLY A 56 6.06 10.42 5.46
CA GLY A 56 7.45 10.79 5.67
C GLY A 56 8.39 9.93 4.84
N GLY A 57 8.19 8.61 4.87
CA GLY A 57 8.99 7.68 4.08
C GLY A 57 8.86 7.88 2.57
N LEU A 58 7.65 8.08 2.06
CA LEU A 58 7.44 8.42 0.65
C LEU A 58 8.09 9.76 0.29
N ARG A 59 7.95 10.79 1.12
CA ARG A 59 8.55 12.12 0.86
C ARG A 59 10.07 12.09 0.79
N ARG A 60 10.73 11.25 1.60
CA ARG A 60 12.19 11.07 1.57
C ARG A 60 12.65 10.21 0.41
N ALA A 61 11.94 9.11 0.13
CA ALA A 61 12.32 8.16 -0.91
C ALA A 61 12.11 8.70 -2.33
N ARG A 62 10.97 9.36 -2.58
CA ARG A 62 10.53 9.76 -3.93
C ARG A 62 11.52 10.65 -4.68
N PRO A 63 12.13 11.69 -4.08
CA PRO A 63 13.12 12.51 -4.77
C PRO A 63 14.36 11.74 -5.26
N ALA A 64 14.66 10.57 -4.67
CA ALA A 64 15.79 9.74 -5.05
C ALA A 64 15.49 8.71 -6.14
N TYR A 65 14.23 8.63 -6.62
CA TYR A 65 13.85 7.68 -7.67
C TYR A 65 14.35 8.14 -9.04
N THR A 66 14.96 7.22 -9.76
CA THR A 66 15.32 7.40 -11.17
C THR A 66 14.10 7.19 -12.07
N LEU A 67 14.20 7.58 -13.34
CA LEU A 67 13.13 7.29 -14.32
C LEU A 67 12.88 5.78 -14.48
N ALA A 68 13.91 4.96 -14.34
CA ALA A 68 13.78 3.50 -14.38
C ALA A 68 13.03 2.97 -13.16
N ASP A 69 13.25 3.55 -11.98
CA ASP A 69 12.48 3.18 -10.77
C ASP A 69 11.00 3.51 -10.97
N VAL A 70 10.69 4.73 -11.43
CA VAL A 70 9.30 5.18 -11.67
C VAL A 70 8.59 4.32 -12.72
N ALA A 71 9.29 3.87 -13.76
CA ALA A 71 8.71 3.01 -14.80
C ALA A 71 8.23 1.64 -14.28
N ASN A 72 8.75 1.18 -13.14
CA ASN A 72 8.37 -0.08 -12.49
C ASN A 72 7.32 0.09 -11.39
N LEU A 73 6.85 1.32 -11.15
CA LEU A 73 5.83 1.61 -10.15
C LEU A 73 4.43 1.47 -10.73
N HIS A 74 3.57 0.78 -9.99
CA HIS A 74 2.14 0.78 -10.24
C HIS A 74 1.47 1.58 -9.13
N GLU A 75 0.98 2.76 -9.50
CA GLU A 75 0.42 3.72 -8.55
C GLU A 75 -1.07 3.90 -8.79
N TYR A 76 -1.84 3.94 -7.72
CA TYR A 76 -3.27 4.14 -7.81
C TYR A 76 -3.83 4.81 -6.56
N VAL A 77 -4.73 5.77 -6.74
CA VAL A 77 -5.54 6.34 -5.66
C VAL A 77 -6.88 5.65 -5.67
N CYS A 78 -7.09 4.78 -4.69
CA CYS A 78 -8.33 4.06 -4.49
C CYS A 78 -9.31 4.96 -3.73
N THR A 79 -10.48 5.17 -4.32
CA THR A 79 -11.58 5.95 -3.72
C THR A 79 -12.55 5.02 -3.02
N ARG A 80 -13.49 5.59 -2.25
CA ARG A 80 -14.63 4.86 -1.66
C ARG A 80 -15.30 3.88 -2.64
N GLY A 81 -15.52 2.65 -2.19
CA GLY A 81 -16.08 1.53 -2.96
C GLY A 81 -15.07 0.86 -3.91
N GLY A 82 -13.87 1.42 -4.03
CA GLY A 82 -12.79 0.83 -4.80
C GLY A 82 -12.19 -0.39 -4.10
N VAL A 83 -11.78 -1.36 -4.91
CA VAL A 83 -11.19 -2.61 -4.44
C VAL A 83 -9.84 -2.81 -5.12
N ILE A 84 -8.81 -3.09 -4.33
CA ILE A 84 -7.47 -3.41 -4.80
C ILE A 84 -7.18 -4.89 -4.55
N TYR A 85 -6.77 -5.59 -5.59
CA TYR A 85 -6.19 -6.92 -5.48
C TYR A 85 -4.67 -6.81 -5.43
N ILE A 86 -4.07 -7.38 -4.39
CA ILE A 86 -2.63 -7.40 -4.18
C ILE A 86 -2.15 -8.82 -4.45
N HIS A 87 -1.35 -8.96 -5.50
CA HIS A 87 -0.76 -10.24 -5.87
C HIS A 87 0.30 -10.65 -4.85
N THR A 88 0.44 -11.96 -4.62
CA THR A 88 1.45 -12.49 -3.70
C THR A 88 2.85 -12.03 -4.09
N GLN A 89 3.69 -11.76 -3.08
CA GLN A 89 5.09 -11.31 -3.16
C GLN A 89 5.32 -9.94 -3.77
N TRP A 90 4.30 -9.24 -4.25
CA TRP A 90 4.46 -7.86 -4.69
C TRP A 90 4.78 -6.95 -3.51
N TYR A 91 5.70 -6.03 -3.73
CA TYR A 91 5.96 -4.97 -2.79
C TYR A 91 4.80 -3.98 -2.82
N ALA A 92 4.31 -3.60 -1.64
CA ALA A 92 3.23 -2.65 -1.50
C ALA A 92 3.60 -1.59 -0.45
N VAL A 93 3.32 -0.32 -0.77
CA VAL A 93 3.25 0.79 0.18
C VAL A 93 1.88 1.42 0.02
N ALA A 94 1.20 1.71 1.12
CA ALA A 94 -0.13 2.32 1.08
C ALA A 94 -0.17 3.53 1.99
N LEU A 95 -0.63 4.68 1.48
CA LEU A 95 -0.75 5.94 2.22
C LEU A 95 -2.23 6.30 2.36
N ASN A 96 -2.66 6.56 3.58
CA ASN A 96 -3.94 7.20 3.86
C ASN A 96 -3.77 8.71 3.63
N ILE A 97 -4.43 9.24 2.59
CA ILE A 97 -4.29 10.65 2.20
C ILE A 97 -4.97 11.54 3.24
N ASP A 98 -6.13 11.13 3.73
CA ASP A 98 -6.89 11.74 4.82
C ASP A 98 -7.30 10.66 5.83
N GLU A 99 -8.23 10.98 6.74
CA GLU A 99 -8.98 9.98 7.50
C GLU A 99 -9.61 8.93 6.58
N ALA A 100 -9.19 7.68 6.73
CA ALA A 100 -9.64 6.58 5.89
C ALA A 100 -10.15 5.41 6.73
N LEU A 101 -11.16 4.73 6.17
CA LEU A 101 -11.60 3.41 6.62
C LEU A 101 -11.39 2.43 5.48
N PHE A 102 -10.62 1.37 5.73
CA PHE A 102 -10.43 0.29 4.75
C PHE A 102 -10.49 -1.09 5.41
N MET A 103 -10.84 -2.08 4.59
CA MET A 103 -11.10 -3.45 5.03
C MET A 103 -10.30 -4.42 4.16
N PRO A 104 -9.11 -4.88 4.61
CA PRO A 104 -8.35 -5.88 3.89
C PRO A 104 -8.73 -7.31 4.32
N VAL A 105 -8.69 -8.20 3.34
CA VAL A 105 -8.74 -9.65 3.49
C VAL A 105 -7.44 -10.23 2.96
N SER A 106 -6.66 -10.91 3.80
CA SER A 106 -5.39 -11.54 3.41
C SER A 106 -5.41 -13.05 3.64
N ARG A 107 -4.65 -13.77 2.82
CA ARG A 107 -4.39 -15.21 2.98
C ARG A 107 -2.91 -15.51 3.11
#